data_AF-A0A4R4WK01-F1
#
_entry.id   AF-A0A4R4WK01-F1
#
_cell.length_a   1.000
_cell.length_b   1.000
_cell.length_c   1.000
_cell.angle_alpha   90.00
_cell.angle_beta   90.00
_cell.angle_gamma   90.00
#
_symmetry.space_group_name_H-M   'P 1'
#
loop_
_entity.id
_entity.type
_entity.pdbx_description
1 polymer ?
#
loop_
_entity_poly.entity_id
_entity_poly.type
_entity_poly.pdbx_seq_one_letter_code
_entity_poly.pdbx_strand_id
1 'polypeptide(L)'
;MAWGEVLVERRIAARGVNPRDTEAALNWQLERVGSTAWQDWPLKFQRMAFGYAQDSGWNDTGDAVRWLDHHALLQEGAAPRGALVWYQAADRIRVACSLGSGRVVGPLLRGPVEVAPLSDLSTDWVWSKAHFPLGH
;
A
#
# COMPACT_ATOMS: atom_id res chain seq x y z
N MET A 1 45.78 -5.18 12.88
CA MET A 1 44.72 -4.16 12.75
C MET A 1 43.54 -4.83 12.05
N ALA A 2 42.66 -5.48 12.83
CA ALA A 2 41.51 -6.19 12.30
C ALA A 2 40.33 -5.21 12.23
N TRP A 3 39.86 -4.93 11.01
CA TRP A 3 38.65 -4.16 10.79
C TRP A 3 37.46 -5.09 11.04
N GLY A 4 36.76 -4.87 12.15
CA GLY A 4 35.55 -5.60 12.48
C GLY A 4 34.49 -5.36 11.39
N GLU A 5 34.12 -6.41 10.70
CA GLU A 5 32.93 -6.42 9.84
C GLU A 5 31.72 -6.08 10.70
N VAL A 6 31.17 -4.88 10.51
CA VAL A 6 29.83 -4.56 10.96
C VAL A 6 28.88 -5.34 10.05
N LEU A 7 28.56 -6.55 10.47
CA LEU A 7 27.48 -7.36 9.91
C LEU A 7 26.18 -6.62 10.25
N VAL A 8 25.75 -5.73 9.36
CA VAL A 8 24.39 -5.21 9.38
C VAL A 8 23.50 -6.40 9.06
N GLU A 9 23.03 -7.08 10.10
CA GLU A 9 21.96 -8.07 9.97
C GLU A 9 20.79 -7.38 9.29
N ARG A 10 20.66 -7.57 7.98
CA ARG A 10 19.41 -7.36 7.25
C ARG A 10 18.41 -8.31 7.90
N ARG A 11 17.72 -7.84 8.94
CA ARG A 11 16.50 -8.47 9.42
C ARG A 11 15.52 -8.42 8.25
N ILE A 12 15.47 -9.52 7.51
CA ILE A 12 14.37 -9.82 6.61
C ILE A 12 13.13 -9.70 7.49
N ALA A 13 12.37 -8.61 7.33
CA ALA A 13 11.14 -8.40 8.06
C ALA A 13 10.33 -9.69 7.93
N ALA A 14 9.99 -10.29 9.08
CA ALA A 14 9.19 -11.51 9.10
C ALA A 14 7.96 -11.26 8.21
N ARG A 15 7.70 -12.16 7.26
CA ARG A 15 6.51 -12.10 6.39
C ARG A 15 5.27 -12.28 7.27
N GLY A 16 4.84 -11.21 7.94
CA GLY A 16 3.61 -11.17 8.69
C GLY A 16 2.45 -11.43 7.73
N VAL A 17 1.64 -12.43 8.05
CA VAL A 17 0.39 -12.67 7.34
C VAL A 17 -0.57 -11.54 7.75
N ASN A 18 -1.20 -10.90 6.77
CA ASN A 18 -2.18 -9.85 7.04
C ASN A 18 -3.34 -10.43 7.89
N PRO A 19 -3.89 -9.67 8.86
CA PRO A 19 -5.05 -10.11 9.66
C PRO A 19 -6.25 -10.51 8.82
N ARG A 20 -6.45 -9.86 7.67
CA ARG A 20 -7.44 -10.22 6.65
C ARG A 20 -6.71 -10.69 5.39
N ASP A 21 -7.19 -11.81 4.82
CA ASP A 21 -6.71 -12.26 3.52
C ASP A 21 -7.08 -11.29 2.39
N THR A 22 -6.46 -11.50 1.22
CA THR A 22 -6.64 -10.63 0.06
C THR A 22 -8.09 -10.49 -0.38
N GLU A 23 -8.85 -11.58 -0.47
CA GLU A 23 -10.21 -11.51 -1.04
C GLU A 23 -11.17 -10.87 -0.05
N ALA A 24 -11.06 -11.20 1.24
CA ALA A 24 -11.83 -10.52 2.27
C ALA A 24 -11.46 -9.02 2.34
N ALA A 25 -10.18 -8.66 2.16
CA ALA A 25 -9.75 -7.26 2.12
C ALA A 25 -10.32 -6.51 0.92
N LEU A 26 -10.35 -7.14 -0.26
CA LEU A 26 -10.92 -6.55 -1.47
C LEU A 26 -12.44 -6.42 -1.37
N ASN A 27 -13.14 -7.44 -0.86
CA ASN A 27 -14.58 -7.38 -0.62
C ASN A 27 -14.93 -6.22 0.31
N TRP A 28 -14.19 -6.05 1.41
CA TRP A 28 -14.39 -4.94 2.33
C TRP A 28 -14.25 -3.57 1.65
N GLN A 29 -13.30 -3.41 0.73
CA GLN A 29 -13.12 -2.17 -0.02
C GLN A 29 -14.25 -1.95 -1.04
N LEU A 30 -14.65 -3.01 -1.75
CA LEU A 30 -15.69 -2.97 -2.78
C LEU A 30 -17.06 -2.63 -2.19
N GLU A 31 -17.39 -3.14 -1.00
CA GLU A 31 -18.60 -2.76 -0.24
C GLU A 31 -18.68 -1.27 0.09
N ARG A 32 -17.56 -0.55 0.02
CA ARG A 32 -17.45 0.87 0.39
C ARG A 32 -17.34 1.78 -0.82
N VAL A 33 -17.41 1.26 -2.04
CA VAL A 33 -17.43 2.06 -3.26
C VAL A 33 -18.55 3.11 -3.18
N GLY A 34 -18.24 4.35 -3.54
CA GLY A 34 -19.10 5.53 -3.40
C GLY A 34 -19.01 6.24 -2.05
N SER A 35 -18.39 5.63 -1.03
CA SER A 35 -18.21 6.29 0.27
C SER A 35 -17.14 7.37 0.21
N THR A 36 -17.46 8.56 0.73
CA THR A 36 -16.52 9.68 0.91
C THR A 36 -15.88 9.71 2.31
N ALA A 37 -16.25 8.79 3.20
CA ALA A 37 -15.79 8.77 4.59
C ALA A 37 -14.27 8.57 4.76
N TRP A 38 -13.59 8.18 3.69
CA TRP A 38 -12.15 7.89 3.64
C TRP A 38 -11.38 8.88 2.77
N GLN A 39 -12.03 9.97 2.36
CA GLN A 39 -11.37 11.05 1.66
C GLN A 39 -10.14 11.51 2.46
N ASP A 40 -9.04 11.72 1.73
CA ASP A 40 -7.72 12.10 2.27
C ASP A 40 -7.03 11.07 3.18
N TRP A 41 -7.65 9.92 3.46
CA TRP A 41 -7.08 8.86 4.30
C TRP A 41 -6.80 7.55 3.53
N PRO A 42 -6.14 7.57 2.34
CA PRO A 42 -5.94 6.37 1.53
C PRO A 42 -5.09 5.31 2.24
N LEU A 43 -4.02 5.70 2.94
CA LEU A 43 -3.17 4.76 3.66
C LEU A 43 -3.91 4.05 4.79
N LYS A 44 -4.65 4.81 5.62
CA LYS A 44 -5.48 4.28 6.70
C LYS A 44 -6.58 3.36 6.16
N PHE A 45 -7.22 3.73 5.06
CA PHE A 45 -8.22 2.89 4.41
C PHE A 45 -7.64 1.53 4.00
N GLN A 46 -6.48 1.53 3.32
CA GLN A 46 -5.83 0.29 2.91
C GLN A 46 -5.43 -0.57 4.11
N ARG A 47 -4.86 0.04 5.15
CA ARG A 47 -4.52 -0.64 6.39
C ARG A 47 -5.73 -1.33 7.03
N MET A 48 -6.85 -0.60 7.15
CA MET A 48 -8.09 -1.14 7.72
C MET A 48 -8.73 -2.21 6.82
N ALA A 49 -8.58 -2.10 5.50
CA ALA A 49 -8.98 -3.13 4.55
C ALA A 49 -8.20 -4.44 4.74
N PHE A 50 -6.94 -4.40 5.19
CA PHE A 50 -6.18 -5.61 5.54
C PHE A 50 -6.33 -6.03 7.02
N GLY A 51 -7.22 -5.38 7.77
CA GLY A 51 -7.61 -5.78 9.12
C GLY A 51 -6.68 -5.28 10.23
N TYR A 52 -5.73 -4.43 9.91
CA TYR A 52 -4.90 -3.77 10.93
C TYR A 52 -5.72 -2.68 11.61
N ALA A 53 -5.84 -2.73 12.94
CA ALA A 53 -6.57 -1.75 13.72
C ALA A 53 -5.66 -0.59 14.19
N GLN A 54 -4.40 -0.88 14.49
CA GLN A 54 -3.40 0.07 14.99
C GLN A 54 -2.70 0.84 13.87
N ASP A 55 -2.16 2.01 14.19
CA ASP A 55 -1.47 2.88 13.22
C ASP A 55 -0.33 2.15 12.48
N SER A 56 -0.11 2.50 11.22
CA SER A 56 1.01 1.97 10.43
C SER A 56 2.36 2.56 10.84
N GLY A 57 2.42 3.50 11.78
CA GLY A 57 3.64 4.17 12.23
C GLY A 57 4.30 5.08 11.17
N TRP A 58 3.77 5.11 9.95
CA TRP A 58 4.11 6.07 8.91
C TRP A 58 3.24 7.31 9.02
N ASN A 59 3.84 8.50 8.94
CA ASN A 59 3.10 9.76 9.01
C ASN A 59 2.31 10.01 7.71
N ASP A 60 2.85 9.57 6.58
CA ASP A 60 2.23 9.68 5.27
C ASP A 60 2.61 8.52 4.32
N THR A 61 2.08 8.55 3.10
CA THR A 61 2.39 7.60 2.02
C THR A 61 3.83 7.70 1.52
N GLY A 62 4.48 8.86 1.62
CA GLY A 62 5.87 9.03 1.23
C GLY A 62 6.84 8.37 2.22
N ASP A 63 6.56 8.47 3.52
CA ASP A 63 7.24 7.71 4.57
C ASP A 63 7.14 6.21 4.33
N ALA A 64 5.93 5.73 3.98
CA ALA A 64 5.70 4.33 3.66
C ALA A 64 6.56 3.87 2.47
N VAL A 65 6.55 4.63 1.36
CA VAL A 65 7.35 4.30 0.17
C VAL A 65 8.83 4.31 0.47
N ARG A 66 9.36 5.32 1.18
CA ARG A 66 10.78 5.36 1.59
C ARG A 66 11.17 4.14 2.42
N TRP A 67 10.31 3.76 3.36
CA TRP A 67 10.57 2.57 4.18
C TRP A 67 10.56 1.29 3.33
N LEU A 68 9.57 1.13 2.44
CA LEU A 68 9.47 -0.03 1.55
C LEU A 68 10.66 -0.12 0.58
N ASP A 69 11.11 1.02 0.05
CA ASP A 69 12.29 1.11 -0.81
C ASP A 69 13.55 0.69 -0.06
N HIS A 70 13.77 1.26 1.13
CA HIS A 70 14.91 0.94 1.98
C HIS A 70 14.99 -0.56 2.31
N HIS A 71 13.84 -1.24 2.41
CA HIS A 71 13.76 -2.67 2.68
C HIS A 71 13.66 -3.55 1.42
N ALA A 72 13.81 -2.98 0.22
CA ALA A 72 13.71 -3.67 -1.07
C ALA A 72 12.38 -4.44 -1.25
N LEU A 73 11.27 -3.82 -0.84
CA LEU A 73 9.92 -4.39 -0.91
C LEU A 73 9.06 -3.81 -2.04
N LEU A 74 9.56 -2.77 -2.72
CA LEU A 74 8.95 -2.19 -3.91
C LEU A 74 9.29 -3.03 -5.15
N GLN A 75 8.33 -3.10 -6.06
CA GLN A 75 8.39 -3.88 -7.29
C GLN A 75 7.80 -3.05 -8.44
N GLU A 76 8.31 -3.31 -9.64
CA GLU A 76 7.85 -2.70 -10.88
C GLU A 76 7.00 -3.69 -11.70
N GLY A 77 6.44 -3.22 -12.81
CA GLY A 77 5.61 -4.04 -13.70
C GLY A 77 4.23 -4.34 -13.11
N ALA A 78 3.48 -5.24 -13.75
CA ALA A 78 2.07 -5.46 -13.45
C ALA A 78 1.80 -5.80 -11.96
N ALA A 79 1.09 -4.92 -11.27
CA ALA A 79 0.71 -5.13 -9.87
C ALA A 79 -0.32 -6.29 -9.75
N PRO A 80 0.01 -7.39 -9.05
CA PRO A 80 -0.91 -8.50 -8.87
C PRO A 80 -2.11 -8.09 -8.02
N ARG A 81 -3.21 -8.84 -8.13
CA ARG A 81 -4.40 -8.64 -7.29
C ARG A 81 -4.04 -8.70 -5.80
N GLY A 82 -4.50 -7.72 -5.03
CA GLY A 82 -4.19 -7.56 -3.61
C GLY A 82 -2.90 -6.82 -3.29
N ALA A 83 -2.09 -6.44 -4.30
CA ALA A 83 -0.93 -5.59 -4.09
C ALA A 83 -1.36 -4.15 -3.73
N LEU A 84 -0.53 -3.47 -2.94
CA LEU A 84 -0.64 -2.03 -2.76
C LEU A 84 0.11 -1.35 -3.91
N VAL A 85 -0.58 -0.47 -4.62
CA VAL A 85 -0.03 0.35 -5.69
C VAL A 85 0.22 1.74 -5.14
N TRP A 86 1.46 2.18 -5.21
CA TRP A 86 1.94 3.49 -4.79
C TRP A 86 2.19 4.31 -6.05
N TYR A 87 1.48 5.42 -6.20
CA TYR A 87 1.49 6.18 -7.45
C TYR A 87 1.59 7.68 -7.21
N GLN A 88 2.32 8.38 -8.08
CA GLN A 88 2.40 9.83 -8.04
C GLN A 88 1.05 10.42 -8.48
N ALA A 89 0.49 11.31 -7.67
CA ALA A 89 -0.80 11.94 -7.95
C ALA A 89 -0.75 13.43 -7.61
N ALA A 90 -0.70 14.27 -8.65
CA ALA A 90 -0.48 15.71 -8.54
C ALA A 90 0.74 16.04 -7.65
N ASP A 91 0.51 16.43 -6.39
CA ASP A 91 1.50 16.91 -5.43
C ASP A 91 2.05 15.85 -4.48
N ARG A 92 1.49 14.63 -4.48
CA ARG A 92 1.83 13.62 -3.47
C ARG A 92 1.72 12.19 -3.98
N ILE A 93 2.39 11.28 -3.29
CA ILE A 93 2.20 9.84 -3.47
C ILE A 93 0.86 9.44 -2.88
N ARG A 94 0.08 8.63 -3.59
CA ARG A 94 -1.14 8.00 -3.07
C ARG A 94 -1.02 6.48 -3.11
N VAL A 95 -1.94 5.81 -2.42
CA VAL A 95 -1.98 4.35 -2.35
C VAL A 95 -3.39 3.82 -2.64
N ALA A 96 -3.47 2.77 -3.43
CA ALA A 96 -4.68 2.01 -3.72
C ALA A 96 -4.39 0.51 -3.77
N CYS A 97 -5.41 -0.34 -3.69
CA CYS A 97 -5.24 -1.79 -3.80
C CYS A 97 -5.48 -2.25 -5.24
N SER A 98 -4.59 -3.06 -5.80
CA SER A 98 -4.76 -3.65 -7.12
C SER A 98 -5.86 -4.70 -7.11
N LEU A 99 -6.77 -4.62 -8.08
CA LEU A 99 -7.74 -5.66 -8.39
C LEU A 99 -7.18 -6.70 -9.37
N GLY A 100 -5.96 -6.47 -9.87
CA GLY A 100 -5.39 -7.15 -11.04
C GLY A 100 -5.73 -6.42 -12.33
N SER A 101 -5.06 -6.81 -13.42
CA SER A 101 -5.34 -6.34 -14.79
C SER A 101 -5.35 -4.81 -14.93
N GLY A 102 -4.45 -4.12 -14.21
CA GLY A 102 -4.31 -2.66 -14.29
C GLY A 102 -5.44 -1.85 -13.65
N ARG A 103 -6.30 -2.47 -12.83
CA ARG A 103 -7.35 -1.76 -12.09
C ARG A 103 -7.03 -1.68 -10.61
N VAL A 104 -7.44 -0.60 -9.97
CA VAL A 104 -7.24 -0.39 -8.53
C VAL A 104 -8.54 0.02 -7.84
N VAL A 105 -8.62 -0.19 -6.53
CA VAL A 105 -9.69 0.27 -5.64
C VAL A 105 -9.13 1.03 -4.45
N GLY A 106 -9.79 2.11 -4.07
CA GLY A 106 -9.44 2.90 -2.88
C GLY A 106 -10.04 4.31 -2.92
N PRO A 107 -9.73 5.17 -1.94
CA PRO A 107 -10.14 6.57 -1.92
C PRO A 107 -9.30 7.35 -2.94
N LEU A 108 -9.84 7.46 -4.16
CA LEU A 108 -9.12 8.02 -5.31
C LEU A 108 -9.14 9.55 -5.29
N LEU A 109 -8.61 10.17 -6.35
CA LEU A 109 -8.37 11.62 -6.45
C LEU A 109 -9.62 12.48 -6.22
N ARG A 110 -10.80 11.97 -6.56
CA ARG A 110 -12.06 12.73 -6.50
C ARG A 110 -12.73 12.70 -5.12
N GLY A 111 -12.17 11.95 -4.17
CA GLY A 111 -12.69 11.84 -2.80
C GLY A 111 -13.32 10.47 -2.47
N PRO A 112 -14.30 9.95 -3.23
CA PRO A 112 -14.94 8.70 -2.89
C PRO A 112 -14.04 7.49 -3.12
N VAL A 113 -14.39 6.38 -2.45
CA VAL A 113 -13.85 5.07 -2.79
C VAL A 113 -14.37 4.67 -4.17
N GLU A 114 -13.46 4.40 -5.09
CA GLU A 114 -13.80 4.10 -6.48
C GLU A 114 -12.92 2.98 -7.03
N VAL A 115 -13.38 2.39 -8.13
CA VAL A 115 -12.56 1.50 -8.96
C VAL A 115 -12.20 2.25 -10.23
N ALA A 116 -10.91 2.35 -10.54
CA ALA A 116 -10.43 3.01 -11.75
C ALA A 116 -9.32 2.21 -12.44
N PRO A 117 -9.14 2.38 -13.76
CA PRO A 117 -7.89 2.03 -14.42
C PRO A 117 -6.74 2.81 -13.80
N LEU A 118 -5.62 2.12 -13.52
CA LEU A 118 -4.42 2.75 -12.95
C LEU A 118 -3.84 3.81 -13.89
N SER A 119 -3.94 3.57 -15.20
CA SER A 119 -3.51 4.51 -16.25
C SER A 119 -4.22 5.86 -16.20
N ASP A 120 -5.45 5.91 -15.69
CA ASP A 120 -6.23 7.15 -15.58
C ASP A 120 -5.78 7.97 -14.36
N LEU A 121 -5.07 7.34 -13.43
CA LEU A 121 -4.58 7.96 -12.18
C LEU A 121 -3.12 8.40 -12.30
N SER A 122 -2.27 7.56 -12.88
CA SER A 122 -0.83 7.82 -13.03
C SER A 122 -0.16 6.89 -14.05
N THR A 123 0.89 7.39 -14.70
CA THR A 123 1.87 6.57 -15.44
C THR A 123 3.11 6.24 -14.62
N ASP A 124 3.28 6.88 -13.46
CA ASP A 124 4.40 6.68 -12.53
C ASP A 124 3.89 6.01 -11.25
N TRP A 125 4.22 4.73 -11.12
CA TRP A 125 3.78 3.89 -10.02
C TRP A 125 4.72 2.70 -9.81
N VAL A 126 4.75 2.26 -8.55
CA VAL A 126 5.38 1.02 -8.10
C VAL A 126 4.39 0.26 -7.24
N TRP A 127 4.67 -1.00 -6.94
CA TRP A 127 3.79 -1.79 -6.09
C TRP A 127 4.56 -2.57 -5.01
N SER A 128 3.87 -2.89 -3.94
CA SER A 128 4.36 -3.80 -2.91
C SER A 128 3.30 -4.84 -2.57
N LYS A 129 3.71 -5.94 -1.94
CA LYS A 129 2.72 -6.75 -1.21
C LYS A 129 2.08 -5.88 -0.13
N ALA A 130 0.81 -6.13 0.17
CA ALA A 130 0.17 -5.52 1.33
C ALA A 130 0.93 -5.94 2.58
N HIS A 131 1.64 -5.00 3.17
CA HIS A 131 2.52 -5.21 4.31
C HIS A 131 2.52 -3.93 5.16
N PHE A 132 2.07 -4.06 6.40
CA PHE A 132 2.00 -2.97 7.37
C PHE A 132 2.82 -3.36 8.61
N PRO A 133 4.16 -3.21 8.57
CA PRO A 133 5.09 -3.78 9.55
C PRO A 133 4.94 -3.23 10.97
N LEU A 134 4.33 -2.05 11.12
CA LEU A 134 4.17 -1.38 12.42
C LEU A 134 2.72 -1.41 12.91
N GLY A 135 1.80 -2.04 12.17
CA GLY A 135 0.37 -2.09 12.48
C GLY A 135 -0.06 -3.15 13.49
N HIS A 136 0.89 -3.75 14.23
CA HIS A 136 0.66 -4.84 15.18
C HIS A 136 -0.07 -4.38 16.45
#